data_AF-A0A7Y3H4V6-F1
#
_entry.id   AF-A0A7Y3H4V6-F1
#
_cell.length_a   1.000
_cell.length_b   1.000
_cell.length_c   1.000
_cell.angle_alpha   90.00
_cell.angle_beta   90.00
_cell.angle_gamma   90.00
#
_symmetry.space_group_name_H-M   'P 1'
#
loop_
_entity.id
_entity.type
_entity.pdbx_description
1 polymer ?
#
loop_
_entity_poly.entity_id
_entity_poly.type
_entity_poly.pdbx_seq_one_letter_code
_entity_poly.pdbx_strand_id
1 'polypeptide(L)'
;MSNALKNEIDNQILNVIFNENKALFSAVDKLGHKKTFFIESFKPQRKVMIVSRDLNPMELISFSKTMGWETTLISSVKTNYNNVNKFSFKDLSRLHLNIDENTAIIIYNNDIKDDIYCLSRFLKFNSGYIGVLRTLKQAQKIREEIFKKYNNLYSSLSKVHMPMGLNLFSQSISEIALAVMSEVLAVFNGSTLGNNEYRPQINMIKMSSAIVLDAKNP
;
A
#
# COMPACT_ATOMS: atom_id res chain seq x y z
N MET A 1 42.73 -9.83 -5.99
CA MET A 1 41.89 -9.70 -7.20
C MET A 1 42.60 -8.80 -8.21
N SER A 2 42.40 -8.95 -9.53
CA SER A 2 42.84 -7.92 -10.48
C SER A 2 41.91 -6.70 -10.35
N ASN A 3 42.41 -5.48 -10.60
CA ASN A 3 41.58 -4.27 -10.57
C ASN A 3 40.40 -4.35 -11.55
N ALA A 4 40.58 -5.04 -12.68
CA ALA A 4 39.53 -5.28 -13.67
C ALA A 4 38.37 -6.14 -13.12
N LEU A 5 38.66 -7.23 -12.41
CA LEU A 5 37.62 -8.09 -11.83
C LEU A 5 36.85 -7.37 -10.71
N LYS A 6 37.54 -6.55 -9.91
CA LYS A 6 36.90 -5.74 -8.88
C LYS A 6 35.93 -4.73 -9.50
N ASN A 7 36.37 -3.99 -10.52
CA ASN A 7 35.53 -3.02 -11.21
C ASN A 7 34.31 -3.70 -11.87
N GLU A 8 34.47 -4.89 -12.44
CA GLU A 8 33.35 -5.65 -13.01
C GLU A 8 32.33 -6.05 -11.93
N ILE A 9 32.79 -6.58 -10.78
CA ILE A 9 31.89 -6.91 -9.67
C ILE A 9 31.17 -5.65 -9.18
N ASP A 10 31.87 -4.54 -8.99
CA ASP A 10 31.28 -3.28 -8.51
C ASP A 10 30.21 -2.75 -9.48
N ASN A 11 30.46 -2.82 -10.80
CA ASN A 11 29.48 -2.46 -11.82
C ASN A 11 28.24 -3.38 -11.80
N GLN A 12 28.44 -4.69 -11.66
CA GLN A 12 27.34 -5.66 -11.58
C GLN A 12 26.51 -5.45 -10.30
N ILE A 13 27.15 -5.10 -9.17
CA ILE A 13 26.45 -4.73 -7.93
C ILE A 13 25.59 -3.49 -8.16
N LEU A 14 26.14 -2.42 -8.75
CA LEU A 14 25.38 -1.20 -9.03
C LEU A 14 24.20 -1.49 -9.97
N ASN A 15 24.40 -2.31 -11.00
CA ASN A 15 23.34 -2.70 -11.90
C ASN A 15 22.22 -3.49 -11.18
N VAL A 16 22.57 -4.40 -10.27
CA VAL A 16 21.62 -5.18 -9.46
C VAL A 16 20.95 -4.36 -8.34
N ILE A 17 21.51 -3.22 -7.97
CA ILE A 17 20.86 -2.32 -7.01
C ILE A 17 19.84 -1.44 -7.72
N PHE A 18 20.18 -0.91 -8.89
CA PHE A 18 19.41 0.16 -9.53
C PHE A 18 18.53 -0.28 -10.71
N ASN A 19 18.87 -1.35 -11.42
CA ASN A 19 18.25 -1.67 -12.71
C ASN A 19 17.65 -3.08 -12.77
N GLU A 20 18.32 -4.07 -12.20
CA GLU A 20 17.89 -5.48 -12.19
C GLU A 20 17.83 -6.02 -10.76
N ASN A 21 17.14 -7.12 -10.50
CA ASN A 21 17.13 -7.71 -9.15
C ASN A 21 18.24 -8.76 -8.95
N LYS A 22 18.85 -9.24 -10.04
CA LYS A 22 19.86 -10.31 -10.00
C LYS A 22 20.80 -10.22 -11.19
N ALA A 23 22.04 -10.63 -11.02
CA ALA A 23 23.02 -10.79 -12.10
C ALA A 23 23.77 -12.12 -11.93
N LEU A 24 24.06 -12.78 -13.06
CA LEU A 24 24.89 -13.96 -13.13
C LEU A 24 25.95 -13.74 -14.19
N PHE A 25 27.22 -13.77 -13.80
CA PHE A 25 28.33 -13.60 -14.73
C PHE A 25 29.50 -14.50 -14.38
N SER A 26 30.45 -14.67 -15.30
CA SER A 26 31.66 -15.43 -15.06
C SER A 26 32.88 -14.60 -15.43
N ALA A 27 33.94 -14.75 -14.65
CA ALA A 27 35.22 -14.12 -14.92
C ALA A 27 36.36 -15.12 -14.72
N VAL A 28 37.47 -14.88 -15.40
CA VAL A 28 38.67 -15.71 -15.29
C VAL A 28 39.62 -15.07 -14.28
N ASP A 29 40.13 -15.84 -13.33
CA ASP A 29 41.11 -15.33 -12.38
C ASP A 29 42.52 -15.25 -12.98
N LYS A 30 43.50 -14.75 -12.20
CA LYS A 30 44.89 -14.60 -12.66
C LYS A 30 45.56 -15.94 -13.02
N LEU A 31 44.97 -17.08 -12.63
CA LEU A 31 45.48 -18.43 -12.88
C LEU A 31 44.76 -19.10 -14.06
N GLY A 32 43.83 -18.42 -14.74
CA GLY A 32 43.07 -18.98 -15.85
C GLY A 32 41.82 -19.76 -15.42
N HIS A 33 41.48 -19.78 -14.14
CA HIS A 33 40.29 -20.50 -13.67
C HIS A 33 39.03 -19.66 -13.86
N LYS A 34 38.02 -20.26 -14.49
CA LYS A 34 36.69 -19.67 -14.60
C LYS A 34 36.00 -19.69 -13.23
N LYS A 35 35.57 -18.52 -12.77
CA LYS A 35 34.74 -18.33 -11.58
C LYS A 35 33.38 -17.77 -11.99
N THR A 36 32.33 -18.26 -11.37
CA THR A 36 30.96 -17.80 -11.60
C THR A 36 30.46 -17.05 -10.37
N PHE A 37 29.88 -15.89 -10.60
CA PHE A 37 29.37 -14.98 -9.58
C PHE A 37 27.87 -14.82 -9.76
N PHE A 38 27.13 -14.95 -8.66
CA PHE A 38 25.71 -14.67 -8.59
C PHE A 38 25.50 -13.55 -7.57
N ILE A 39 24.80 -12.50 -7.98
CA ILE A 39 24.47 -11.35 -7.15
C ILE A 39 22.96 -11.20 -7.18
N GLU A 40 22.34 -11.09 -6.02
CA GLU A 40 20.90 -10.86 -5.87
C GLU A 40 20.66 -9.77 -4.83
N SER A 41 19.77 -8.82 -5.17
CA SER A 41 19.34 -7.76 -4.27
C SER A 41 18.00 -8.13 -3.65
N PHE A 42 17.94 -8.12 -2.32
CA PHE A 42 16.71 -8.32 -1.57
C PHE A 42 16.14 -6.95 -1.17
N LYS A 43 15.03 -6.57 -1.78
CA LYS A 43 14.30 -5.36 -1.38
C LYS A 43 13.60 -5.57 -0.04
N PRO A 44 13.44 -4.53 0.79
CA PRO A 44 12.64 -4.61 2.00
C PRO A 44 11.25 -5.18 1.70
N GLN A 45 10.74 -5.98 2.64
CA GLN A 45 9.40 -6.56 2.52
C GLN A 45 8.36 -5.45 2.40
N ARG A 46 7.42 -5.60 1.46
CA ARG A 46 6.29 -4.68 1.32
C ARG A 46 5.41 -4.74 2.57
N LYS A 47 4.90 -3.57 2.95
CA LYS A 47 4.04 -3.40 4.12
C LYS A 47 2.68 -2.89 3.67
N VAL A 48 1.61 -3.40 4.27
CA VAL A 48 0.29 -2.79 4.19
C VAL A 48 -0.17 -2.37 5.57
N MET A 49 -0.66 -1.14 5.65
CA MET A 49 -1.29 -0.58 6.84
C MET A 49 -2.75 -0.31 6.52
N ILE A 50 -3.62 -1.07 7.15
CA ILE A 50 -5.06 -0.98 6.96
C ILE A 50 -5.64 -0.21 8.15
N VAL A 51 -6.33 0.89 7.86
CA VAL A 51 -6.84 1.81 8.87
C VAL A 51 -8.35 1.91 8.72
N SER A 52 -9.06 1.36 9.71
CA SER A 52 -10.51 1.42 9.79
C SER A 52 -10.98 1.42 11.22
N ARG A 53 -11.75 2.43 11.62
CA ARG A 53 -12.26 2.54 12.99
C ARG A 53 -13.13 1.34 13.36
N ASP A 54 -14.15 1.05 12.55
CA ASP A 54 -15.25 0.14 12.93
C ASP A 54 -15.56 -0.94 11.88
N LEU A 55 -14.88 -0.96 10.74
CA LEU A 55 -15.14 -1.97 9.69
C LEU A 55 -14.14 -3.11 9.76
N ASN A 56 -14.58 -4.32 9.40
CA ASN A 56 -13.73 -5.50 9.35
C ASN A 56 -12.99 -5.61 8.00
N PRO A 57 -11.64 -5.55 7.95
CA PRO A 57 -10.86 -5.60 6.70
C PRO A 57 -10.44 -7.02 6.30
N MET A 58 -11.31 -8.01 6.52
CA MET A 58 -10.96 -9.42 6.43
C MET A 58 -10.25 -9.79 5.13
N GLU A 59 -10.84 -9.38 4.01
CA GLU A 59 -10.39 -9.71 2.67
C GLU A 59 -9.08 -9.01 2.33
N LEU A 60 -8.91 -7.75 2.77
CA LEU A 60 -7.66 -7.00 2.58
C LEU A 60 -6.50 -7.64 3.36
N ILE A 61 -6.76 -8.08 4.60
CA ILE A 61 -5.77 -8.79 5.42
C ILE A 61 -5.44 -10.15 4.80
N SER A 62 -6.43 -10.89 4.32
CA SER A 62 -6.21 -12.17 3.64
C SER A 62 -5.32 -11.99 2.41
N PHE A 63 -5.66 -11.04 1.53
CA PHE A 63 -4.86 -10.78 0.33
C PHE A 63 -3.44 -10.32 0.66
N SER A 64 -3.25 -9.44 1.64
CA SER A 64 -1.91 -9.01 2.03
C SER A 64 -1.06 -10.15 2.59
N LYS A 65 -1.67 -11.06 3.35
CA LYS A 65 -1.00 -12.26 3.86
C LYS A 65 -0.65 -13.24 2.75
N THR A 66 -1.55 -13.47 1.80
CA THR A 66 -1.28 -14.31 0.62
C THR A 66 -0.12 -13.75 -0.21
N MET A 67 0.01 -12.43 -0.31
CA MET A 67 1.14 -11.78 -0.99
C MET A 67 2.43 -11.77 -0.17
N GLY A 68 2.41 -12.28 1.06
CA GLY A 68 3.56 -12.27 1.96
C GLY A 68 3.94 -10.86 2.43
N TRP A 69 3.00 -9.93 2.56
CA TRP A 69 3.27 -8.57 3.04
C TRP A 69 3.16 -8.47 4.55
N GLU A 70 4.03 -7.65 5.16
CA GLU A 70 3.86 -7.27 6.55
C GLU A 70 2.55 -6.50 6.68
N THR A 71 1.69 -6.88 7.63
CA THR A 71 0.33 -6.34 7.72
C THR A 71 0.13 -5.72 9.09
N THR A 72 -0.23 -4.44 9.08
CA THR A 72 -0.63 -3.68 10.26
C THR A 72 -2.10 -3.30 10.15
N LEU A 73 -2.88 -3.59 11.19
CA LEU A 73 -4.27 -3.17 11.34
C LEU A 73 -4.36 -2.12 12.43
N ILE A 74 -4.90 -0.95 12.09
CA ILE A 74 -5.27 0.10 13.04
C ILE A 74 -6.79 0.18 13.08
N SER A 75 -7.40 -0.38 14.13
CA SER A 75 -8.86 -0.51 14.24
C SER A 75 -9.35 -0.55 15.69
N SER A 76 -10.63 -0.23 15.90
CA SER A 76 -11.32 -0.50 17.17
C SER A 76 -11.98 -1.88 17.19
N VAL A 77 -12.09 -2.54 16.03
CA VAL A 77 -12.68 -3.88 15.90
C VAL A 77 -11.73 -4.92 16.46
N LYS A 78 -12.22 -5.74 17.40
CA LYS A 78 -11.48 -6.89 17.91
C LYS A 78 -11.45 -7.99 16.85
N THR A 79 -10.26 -8.43 16.47
CA THR A 79 -10.08 -9.48 15.46
C THR A 79 -8.98 -10.44 15.88
N ASN A 80 -9.10 -11.72 15.53
CA ASN A 80 -8.16 -12.79 15.91
C ASN A 80 -7.22 -13.20 14.76
N TYR A 81 -6.75 -12.23 13.97
CA TYR A 81 -5.74 -12.51 12.93
C TYR A 81 -4.37 -12.79 13.54
N ASN A 82 -3.81 -13.94 13.21
CA ASN A 82 -2.43 -14.28 13.55
C ASN A 82 -1.47 -13.49 12.66
N ASN A 83 -0.28 -13.18 13.20
CA ASN A 83 0.81 -12.50 12.49
C ASN A 83 0.44 -11.11 11.93
N VAL A 84 -0.57 -10.43 12.47
CA VAL A 84 -0.93 -9.04 12.11
C VAL A 84 -0.57 -8.13 13.28
N ASN A 85 0.17 -7.05 13.02
CA ASN A 85 0.41 -6.01 14.02
C ASN A 85 -0.89 -5.24 14.24
N LYS A 86 -1.40 -5.18 15.47
CA LYS A 86 -2.71 -4.56 15.76
C LYS A 86 -2.55 -3.38 16.69
N PHE A 87 -3.17 -2.26 16.32
CA PHE A 87 -3.23 -1.06 17.13
C PHE A 87 -4.67 -0.54 17.21
N SER A 88 -5.00 0.09 18.32
CA SER A 88 -6.29 0.75 18.51
C SER A 88 -6.35 2.03 17.67
N PHE A 89 -7.48 2.25 16.99
CA PHE A 89 -7.72 3.51 16.26
C PHE A 89 -7.65 4.73 17.19
N LYS A 90 -8.05 4.58 18.46
CA LYS A 90 -8.01 5.67 19.45
C LYS A 90 -6.59 6.15 19.74
N ASP A 91 -5.61 5.27 19.57
CA ASP A 91 -4.21 5.57 19.87
C ASP A 91 -3.44 6.11 18.66
N LEU A 92 -4.08 6.23 17.48
CA LEU A 92 -3.45 6.61 16.22
C LEU A 92 -2.56 7.87 16.31
N SER A 93 -2.97 8.87 17.10
CA SER A 93 -2.17 10.09 17.32
C SER A 93 -0.80 9.82 17.95
N ARG A 94 -0.70 8.81 18.83
CA ARG A 94 0.47 8.49 19.67
C ARG A 94 1.31 7.34 19.13
N LEU A 95 0.86 6.66 18.08
CA LEU A 95 1.61 5.55 17.50
C LEU A 95 2.91 6.03 16.85
N HIS A 96 3.99 5.31 17.14
CA HIS A 96 5.26 5.43 16.44
C HIS A 96 5.27 4.40 15.32
N LEU A 97 4.91 4.84 14.12
CA LEU A 97 4.74 3.98 12.96
C LEU A 97 5.96 4.09 12.05
N ASN A 98 6.52 2.94 11.65
CA ASN A 98 7.58 2.88 10.65
C ASN A 98 6.97 2.82 9.24
N ILE A 99 6.70 4.00 8.67
CA ILE A 99 6.11 4.18 7.34
C ILE A 99 7.19 4.70 6.40
N ASP A 100 7.44 3.92 5.34
CA ASP A 100 8.44 4.18 4.30
C ASP A 100 7.85 4.00 2.89
N GLU A 101 8.67 4.16 1.86
CA GLU A 101 8.27 4.00 0.45
C GLU A 101 7.80 2.58 0.10
N ASN A 102 8.05 1.58 0.96
CA ASN A 102 7.55 0.22 0.79
C ASN A 102 6.22 -0.02 1.52
N THR A 103 5.63 1.03 2.10
CA THR A 103 4.38 0.98 2.86
C THR A 103 3.19 1.50 2.06
N ALA A 104 2.16 0.68 1.96
CA ALA A 104 0.85 1.06 1.42
C ALA A 104 -0.14 1.33 2.55
N ILE A 105 -0.77 2.49 2.54
CA ILE A 105 -1.77 2.90 3.53
C ILE A 105 -3.16 2.83 2.90
N ILE A 106 -4.03 2.00 3.47
CA ILE A 106 -5.40 1.77 3.01
C ILE A 106 -6.35 2.32 4.08
N ILE A 107 -7.03 3.42 3.76
CA ILE A 107 -7.98 4.09 4.66
C ILE A 107 -9.40 3.82 4.19
N TYR A 108 -10.23 3.25 5.06
CA TYR A 108 -11.66 3.11 4.80
C TYR A 108 -12.45 3.10 6.12
N ASN A 109 -13.29 4.11 6.33
CA ASN A 109 -14.08 4.25 7.55
C ASN A 109 -15.58 4.39 7.22
N ASN A 110 -16.44 4.41 8.25
CA ASN A 110 -17.85 4.78 8.07
C ASN A 110 -18.04 6.30 7.95
N ASP A 111 -17.32 7.08 8.76
CA ASP A 111 -17.39 8.54 8.73
C ASP A 111 -16.23 9.13 7.89
N ILE A 112 -16.58 10.08 7.02
CA ILE A 112 -15.64 10.88 6.24
C ILE A 112 -14.67 11.65 7.14
N LYS A 113 -15.11 12.08 8.33
CA LYS A 113 -14.28 12.78 9.31
C LYS A 113 -13.10 11.94 9.76
N ASP A 114 -13.28 10.62 9.87
CA ASP A 114 -12.21 9.70 10.24
C ASP A 114 -11.18 9.55 9.13
N ASP A 115 -11.59 9.54 7.85
CA ASP A 115 -10.61 9.52 6.77
C ASP A 115 -9.81 10.81 6.70
N ILE A 116 -10.46 11.97 6.92
CA ILE A 116 -9.78 13.27 6.97
C ILE A 116 -8.76 13.28 8.11
N TYR A 117 -9.13 12.74 9.29
CA TYR A 117 -8.22 12.59 10.42
C TYR A 117 -7.04 11.66 10.10
N CYS A 118 -7.29 10.52 9.45
CA CYS A 118 -6.24 9.60 9.03
C CYS A 118 -5.30 10.28 8.02
N LEU A 119 -5.84 10.91 6.98
CA LEU A 119 -5.08 11.63 5.96
C LEU A 119 -4.20 12.73 6.58
N SER A 120 -4.75 13.54 7.49
CA SER A 120 -3.96 14.61 8.13
C SER A 120 -2.78 14.08 8.96
N ARG A 121 -2.85 12.82 9.39
CA ARG A 121 -1.76 12.11 10.07
C ARG A 121 -0.77 11.48 9.09
N PHE A 122 -1.27 10.81 8.05
CA PHE A 122 -0.45 9.98 7.15
C PHE A 122 0.20 10.72 5.99
N LEU A 123 -0.37 11.84 5.52
CA LEU A 123 0.19 12.64 4.42
C LEU A 123 1.54 13.28 4.73
N LYS A 124 1.99 13.20 5.98
CA LYS A 124 3.30 13.68 6.44
C LYS A 124 4.41 12.66 6.24
N PHE A 125 4.07 11.41 5.95
CA PHE A 125 5.03 10.32 5.73
C PHE A 125 5.30 10.11 4.24
N ASN A 126 6.45 9.50 3.93
CA ASN A 126 6.82 9.14 2.57
C ASN A 126 6.35 7.73 2.20
N SER A 127 5.05 7.44 2.37
CA SER A 127 4.48 6.15 1.98
C SER A 127 4.50 5.98 0.47
N GLY A 128 4.80 4.78 -0.03
CA GLY A 128 4.75 4.48 -1.46
C GLY A 128 3.35 4.46 -2.05
N TYR A 129 2.32 4.27 -1.22
CA TYR A 129 0.93 4.36 -1.62
C TYR A 129 0.05 4.86 -0.47
N ILE A 130 -0.91 5.73 -0.77
CA ILE A 130 -2.00 6.08 0.14
C ILE A 130 -3.32 6.14 -0.62
N GLY A 131 -4.28 5.35 -0.15
CA GLY A 131 -5.60 5.25 -0.77
C GLY A 131 -6.72 5.53 0.23
N VAL A 132 -7.85 6.04 -0.28
CA VAL A 132 -9.08 6.23 0.50
C VAL A 132 -10.29 5.67 -0.26
N LEU A 133 -11.04 4.76 0.37
CA LEU A 133 -12.18 4.09 -0.26
C LEU A 133 -13.46 4.93 -0.09
N ARG A 134 -13.77 5.75 -1.09
CA ARG A 134 -14.90 6.70 -1.11
C ARG A 134 -15.51 6.84 -2.49
N THR A 135 -16.77 7.29 -2.57
CA THR A 135 -17.34 7.73 -3.86
C THR A 135 -16.57 8.96 -4.38
N LEU A 136 -16.64 9.22 -5.69
CA LEU A 136 -16.08 10.45 -6.29
C LEU A 136 -16.59 11.72 -5.60
N LYS A 137 -17.88 11.79 -5.30
CA LYS A 137 -18.49 12.94 -4.60
C LYS A 137 -17.90 13.14 -3.19
N GLN A 138 -17.74 12.05 -2.43
CA GLN A 138 -17.13 12.13 -1.10
C GLN A 138 -15.63 12.43 -1.16
N ALA A 139 -14.94 11.92 -2.18
CA ALA A 139 -13.55 12.22 -2.44
C ALA A 139 -13.32 13.72 -2.65
N GLN A 140 -14.14 14.37 -3.47
CA GLN A 140 -14.10 15.82 -3.68
C GLN A 140 -14.29 16.58 -2.37
N LYS A 141 -15.29 16.19 -1.57
CA LYS A 141 -15.53 16.77 -0.24
C LYS A 141 -14.31 16.64 0.69
N ILE A 142 -13.65 15.49 0.70
CA ILE A 142 -12.43 15.28 1.50
C ILE A 142 -11.31 16.22 1.04
N ARG A 143 -11.10 16.37 -0.27
CA ARG A 143 -10.08 17.28 -0.82
C ARG A 143 -10.35 18.73 -0.41
N GLU A 144 -11.59 19.18 -0.52
CA GLU A 144 -12.01 20.53 -0.09
C GLU A 144 -11.78 20.75 1.41
N GLU A 145 -12.17 19.79 2.26
CA GLU A 145 -12.00 19.90 3.71
C GLU A 145 -10.52 19.92 4.12
N ILE A 146 -9.67 19.12 3.45
CA ILE A 146 -8.23 19.13 3.70
C ILE A 146 -7.61 20.43 3.22
N PHE A 147 -7.99 20.95 2.06
CA PHE A 147 -7.53 22.25 1.57
C PHE A 147 -7.85 23.37 2.57
N LYS A 148 -9.08 23.39 3.10
CA LYS A 148 -9.52 24.39 4.08
C LYS A 148 -8.79 24.30 5.43
N LYS A 149 -8.56 23.09 5.94
CA LYS A 149 -8.03 22.86 7.30
C LYS A 149 -6.52 22.67 7.38
N TYR A 150 -5.89 22.21 6.30
CA TYR A 150 -4.50 21.77 6.26
C TYR A 150 -3.82 22.23 4.97
N ASN A 151 -3.71 23.55 4.78
CA ASN A 151 -3.19 24.14 3.55
C ASN A 151 -1.80 23.59 3.13
N ASN A 152 -0.95 23.24 4.10
CA ASN A 152 0.36 22.65 3.87
C ASN A 152 0.34 21.19 3.36
N LEU A 153 -0.80 20.49 3.42
CA LEU A 153 -0.95 19.10 2.96
C LEU A 153 -1.60 19.00 1.57
N TYR A 154 -2.05 20.11 0.99
CA TYR A 154 -2.78 20.10 -0.27
C TYR A 154 -1.96 19.53 -1.43
N SER A 155 -0.67 19.89 -1.52
CA SER A 155 0.23 19.34 -2.54
C SER A 155 0.36 17.81 -2.43
N SER A 156 0.39 17.27 -1.21
CA SER A 156 0.45 15.83 -0.94
C SER A 156 -0.82 15.09 -1.35
N LEU A 157 -1.98 15.76 -1.46
CA LEU A 157 -3.23 15.11 -1.91
C LEU A 157 -3.17 14.61 -3.36
N SER A 158 -2.27 15.14 -4.18
CA SER A 158 -2.04 14.64 -5.54
C SER A 158 -1.60 13.18 -5.56
N LYS A 159 -0.95 12.71 -4.49
CA LYS A 159 -0.48 11.33 -4.32
C LYS A 159 -1.56 10.38 -3.75
N VAL A 160 -2.74 10.91 -3.40
CA VAL A 160 -3.82 10.12 -2.78
C VAL A 160 -4.74 9.52 -3.84
N HIS A 161 -4.80 8.19 -3.84
CA HIS A 161 -5.72 7.40 -4.63
C HIS A 161 -7.11 7.43 -3.97
N MET A 162 -7.97 8.32 -4.44
CA MET A 162 -9.30 8.51 -3.88
C MET A 162 -10.30 8.86 -5.00
N PRO A 163 -11.20 7.92 -5.39
CA PRO A 163 -11.36 6.58 -4.81
C PRO A 163 -10.11 5.72 -5.00
N MET A 164 -9.87 4.76 -4.11
CA MET A 164 -8.83 3.74 -4.29
C MET A 164 -9.36 2.50 -5.04
N GLY A 165 -8.46 1.71 -5.61
CA GLY A 165 -8.71 0.44 -6.28
C GLY A 165 -8.98 0.55 -7.77
N LEU A 166 -8.63 -0.49 -8.53
CA LEU A 166 -8.87 -0.55 -9.97
C LEU A 166 -10.38 -0.62 -10.28
N ASN A 167 -10.78 -0.11 -11.44
CA ASN A 167 -12.14 -0.30 -11.92
C ASN A 167 -12.32 -1.73 -12.46
N LEU A 168 -12.70 -2.66 -11.59
CA LEU A 168 -13.00 -4.06 -11.94
C LEU A 168 -14.50 -4.35 -11.97
N PHE A 169 -15.36 -3.31 -12.00
CA PHE A 169 -16.82 -3.44 -11.86
C PHE A 169 -17.24 -4.26 -10.62
N SER A 170 -16.45 -4.16 -9.54
CA SER A 170 -16.60 -4.93 -8.31
C SER A 170 -17.98 -4.76 -7.67
N GLN A 171 -18.58 -5.87 -7.26
CA GLN A 171 -19.90 -5.95 -6.64
C GLN A 171 -19.86 -6.55 -5.22
N SER A 172 -18.82 -7.34 -4.91
CA SER A 172 -18.62 -7.98 -3.61
C SER A 172 -17.45 -7.37 -2.82
N ILE A 173 -17.40 -7.62 -1.51
CA ILE A 173 -16.30 -7.14 -0.64
C ILE A 173 -14.96 -7.72 -1.10
N SER A 174 -14.92 -9.00 -1.46
CA SER A 174 -13.72 -9.66 -1.96
C SER A 174 -13.24 -9.07 -3.30
N GLU A 175 -14.16 -8.73 -4.21
CA GLU A 175 -13.80 -8.06 -5.48
C GLU A 175 -13.31 -6.63 -5.26
N ILE A 176 -13.85 -5.91 -4.27
CA ILE A 176 -13.35 -4.58 -3.90
C ILE A 176 -11.95 -4.69 -3.29
N ALA A 177 -11.74 -5.64 -2.38
CA ALA A 177 -10.43 -5.88 -1.79
C ALA A 177 -9.39 -6.29 -2.84
N LEU A 178 -9.78 -7.13 -3.81
CA LEU A 178 -8.94 -7.47 -4.96
C LEU A 178 -8.61 -6.23 -5.80
N ALA A 179 -9.59 -5.39 -6.11
CA ALA A 179 -9.38 -4.15 -6.85
C ALA A 179 -8.41 -3.19 -6.15
N VAL A 180 -8.54 -3.03 -4.83
CA VAL A 180 -7.63 -2.23 -4.01
C VAL A 180 -6.22 -2.81 -4.03
N MET A 181 -6.06 -4.08 -3.69
CA MET A 181 -4.74 -4.73 -3.62
C MET A 181 -4.05 -4.77 -5.00
N SER A 182 -4.82 -4.90 -6.08
CA SER A 182 -4.31 -4.84 -7.45
C SER A 182 -3.78 -3.44 -7.80
N GLU A 183 -4.47 -2.38 -7.39
CA GLU A 183 -3.99 -1.00 -7.57
C GLU A 183 -2.70 -0.76 -6.78
N VAL A 184 -2.64 -1.18 -5.52
CA VAL A 184 -1.45 -1.06 -4.68
C VAL A 184 -0.26 -1.77 -5.30
N LEU A 185 -0.45 -3.02 -5.75
CA LEU A 185 0.61 -3.79 -6.41
C LEU A 185 1.09 -3.13 -7.70
N ALA A 186 0.18 -2.61 -8.52
CA ALA A 186 0.51 -1.91 -9.74
C ALA A 186 1.35 -0.66 -9.48
N VAL A 187 0.99 0.14 -8.48
CA VAL A 187 1.77 1.33 -8.06
C VAL A 187 3.16 0.94 -7.58
N PHE A 188 3.29 -0.08 -6.72
CA PHE A 188 4.60 -0.55 -6.26
C PHE A 188 5.48 -1.17 -7.35
N ASN A 189 4.90 -1.57 -8.48
CA ASN A 189 5.63 -2.07 -9.64
C ASN A 189 5.92 -0.97 -10.67
N GLY A 190 5.67 0.30 -10.35
CA GLY A 190 5.98 1.45 -11.22
C GLY A 190 4.98 1.65 -12.35
N SER A 191 3.80 1.04 -12.29
CA SER A 191 2.75 1.25 -13.29
C SER A 191 2.17 2.66 -13.16
N THR A 192 2.22 3.44 -14.25
CA THR A 192 1.44 4.67 -14.38
C THR A 192 0.00 4.29 -14.72
N LEU A 193 -0.79 3.96 -13.71
CA LEU A 193 -2.22 3.78 -13.89
C LEU A 193 -2.78 5.10 -14.44
N GLY A 194 -3.31 5.08 -15.68
CA GLY A 194 -3.87 6.26 -16.32
C GLY A 194 -4.93 6.93 -15.44
N ASN A 195 -5.07 8.25 -15.56
CA ASN A 195 -6.03 9.04 -14.79
C ASN A 195 -7.40 8.34 -14.77
N ASN A 196 -7.79 7.86 -13.59
CA ASN A 196 -9.00 7.09 -13.31
C ASN A 196 -10.26 7.98 -13.38
N GLU A 197 -10.40 8.79 -14.43
CA GLU A 197 -11.53 9.72 -14.61
C GLU A 197 -12.84 8.97 -14.92
N TYR A 198 -12.76 7.73 -15.40
CA TYR A 198 -13.91 6.83 -15.54
C TYR A 198 -13.87 5.72 -14.49
N ARG A 199 -14.28 6.08 -13.26
CA ARG A 199 -14.78 5.12 -12.27
C ARG A 199 -16.30 5.10 -12.38
N PRO A 200 -16.95 4.12 -13.07
CA PRO A 200 -18.37 3.88 -12.86
C PRO A 200 -18.54 3.70 -11.35
N GLN A 201 -19.52 4.42 -10.80
CA GLN A 201 -19.71 4.54 -9.36
C GLN A 201 -19.53 3.16 -8.73
N ILE A 202 -18.47 2.98 -7.93
CA ILE A 202 -18.37 1.82 -7.05
C ILE A 202 -19.69 1.85 -6.30
N ASN A 203 -20.54 0.85 -6.54
CA ASN A 203 -21.87 0.76 -5.96
C ASN A 203 -21.72 0.42 -4.47
N MET A 204 -21.16 1.36 -3.68
CA MET A 204 -20.99 1.28 -2.22
C MET A 204 -22.34 1.18 -1.49
N ILE A 205 -23.45 1.37 -2.20
CA ILE A 205 -24.79 1.10 -1.71
C ILE A 205 -24.88 -0.33 -1.15
N LYS A 206 -24.15 -1.31 -1.71
CA LYS A 206 -24.14 -2.68 -1.19
C LYS A 206 -23.17 -2.93 -0.02
N MET A 207 -22.10 -2.15 0.16
CA MET A 207 -21.26 -2.28 1.37
C MET A 207 -22.04 -1.85 2.61
N SER A 208 -22.79 -0.75 2.54
CA SER A 208 -23.64 -0.30 3.65
C SER A 208 -24.66 -1.38 4.06
N SER A 209 -25.25 -2.08 3.08
CA SER A 209 -26.21 -3.16 3.31
C SER A 209 -25.56 -4.47 3.78
N ALA A 210 -24.40 -4.85 3.24
CA ALA A 210 -23.66 -6.06 3.64
C ALA A 210 -23.05 -5.91 5.04
N ILE A 211 -22.52 -4.73 5.39
CA ILE A 211 -22.01 -4.41 6.73
C ILE A 211 -23.13 -4.46 7.78
N VAL A 212 -24.36 -4.05 7.42
CA VAL A 212 -25.54 -4.16 8.32
C VAL A 212 -26.01 -5.61 8.48
N LEU A 213 -25.79 -6.48 7.49
CA LEU A 213 -26.17 -7.89 7.57
C LEU A 213 -25.17 -8.72 8.38
N ASP A 214 -23.87 -8.46 8.26
CA ASP A 214 -22.84 -9.13 9.09
C ASP A 214 -22.92 -8.70 10.57
N ALA A 215 -23.33 -7.47 10.87
CA ALA A 215 -23.53 -7.02 12.25
C ALA A 215 -24.79 -7.59 12.93
N LYS A 216 -25.65 -8.32 12.20
CA LYS A 216 -26.92 -8.88 12.71
C LYS A 216 -26.93 -10.38 12.92
N ASN A 217 -25.86 -11.11 12.57
CA ASN A 217 -25.71 -12.53 12.90
C ASN A 217 -24.49 -12.71 13.80
N PRO A 218 -24.67 -12.78 15.13
CA PRO A 218 -23.59 -13.10 16.08
C PRO A 218 -23.11 -14.55 15.95
#